data_AF-A0AAW1R5X3-F1
#
_entry.id   AF-A0AAW1R5X3-F1
#
_cell.length_a   1.000
_cell.length_b   1.000
_cell.length_c   1.000
_cell.angle_alpha   90.00
_cell.angle_beta   90.00
_cell.angle_gamma   90.00
#
_symmetry.space_group_name_H-M   'P 1'
#
loop_
_entity.id
_entity.type
_entity.pdbx_description
1 polymer ?
#
loop_
_entity_poly.entity_id
_entity_poly.type
_entity_poly.pdbx_seq_one_letter_code
_entity_poly.pdbx_strand_id
1 'polypeptide(L)'
;MQYAEVAYLTARTKLVAKHFPTALGVDDLINRLEIALFAYGFTGDNSIAMSNLCRDEITATLKHKLDQVFGSSFNTNGLGGVLTCGVTGVKAGLSHSPVSAGSGKERYVFFSFPHISIDASGAVGTISRPGRPGDSCACGALAGALTQIHADGLEKNCKIPGEHDPLDPEFTILKQRLARRMRYEGLSEAQVKQLDLVEITKVAERTITDDLEYLIRHTVDPKRADYAVVTGVQIHSFSPEFDDDSIPNLEFVAPSSVYAVVAGTKTNIDLNSIPSFTPRQIRMLAAQAGPGAGRAEDMDGDEILGGNSTTLRAIDSPTSINKDTRRMRRQRAANFAALLDKHHLEIETTCKWPAWQSRIKAYKPHRAETDNSTTLDENYRTMDPEDGGASSKQAAFDQWYALGEGYEQDDEEAKASTERKTGGVNPTFQQDATDVSVRSMDIPW
;
A
#
# COMPACT_ATOMS: atom_id res chain seq x y z
N MET A 1 -3.86 24.96 11.14
CA MET A 1 -3.84 23.73 11.97
C MET A 1 -3.15 22.57 11.26
N GLN A 2 -3.57 22.19 10.05
CA GLN A 2 -3.00 21.05 9.31
C GLN A 2 -1.51 21.24 8.90
N TYR A 3 -1.02 22.48 8.79
CA TYR A 3 0.35 22.77 8.37
C TYR A 3 1.44 22.26 9.32
N ALA A 4 1.29 22.46 10.64
CA ALA A 4 2.33 22.04 11.61
C ALA A 4 2.49 20.52 11.66
N GLU A 5 1.38 19.79 11.56
CA GLU A 5 1.36 18.34 11.52
C GLU A 5 1.99 17.78 10.23
N VAL A 6 1.58 18.32 9.06
CA VAL A 6 2.19 17.96 7.78
C VAL A 6 3.69 18.29 7.78
N ALA A 7 4.10 19.42 8.35
CA ALA A 7 5.50 19.79 8.48
C ALA A 7 6.27 18.80 9.37
N TYR A 8 5.72 18.41 10.52
CA TYR A 8 6.34 17.41 11.40
C TYR A 8 6.50 16.05 10.72
N LEU A 9 5.45 15.53 10.10
CA LEU A 9 5.50 14.24 9.38
C LEU A 9 6.46 14.29 8.19
N THR A 10 6.51 15.43 7.49
CA THR A 10 7.48 15.66 6.41
C THR A 10 8.92 15.64 6.94
N ALA A 11 9.19 16.29 8.07
CA ALA A 11 10.50 16.28 8.68
C ALA A 11 10.91 14.88 9.18
N ARG A 12 9.98 14.14 9.80
CA ARG A 12 10.16 12.72 10.18
C ARG A 12 10.50 11.84 8.97
N THR A 13 9.80 12.03 7.85
CA THR A 13 10.09 11.32 6.59
C THR A 13 11.50 11.60 6.11
N LYS A 14 11.97 12.85 6.20
CA LYS A 14 13.34 13.22 5.80
C LYS A 14 14.42 12.61 6.70
N LEU A 15 14.18 12.52 8.00
CA LEU A 15 15.11 11.84 8.91
C LEU A 15 15.35 10.40 8.45
N VAL A 16 14.27 9.69 8.15
CA VAL A 16 14.36 8.32 7.62
C VAL A 16 15.03 8.32 6.23
N ALA A 17 14.62 9.22 5.34
CA ALA A 17 15.14 9.31 3.96
C ALA A 17 16.62 9.67 3.88
N LYS A 18 17.19 10.32 4.90
CA LYS A 18 18.64 10.56 5.02
C LYS A 18 19.43 9.26 5.01
N HIS A 19 18.89 8.22 5.65
CA HIS A 19 19.51 6.90 5.73
C HIS A 19 19.02 5.97 4.62
N PHE A 20 17.73 6.07 4.26
CA PHE A 20 17.03 5.21 3.32
C PHE A 20 16.20 6.02 2.32
N PRO A 21 16.79 6.51 1.21
CA PRO A 21 16.13 7.43 0.28
C PRO A 21 14.85 6.89 -0.38
N THR A 22 14.70 5.57 -0.46
CA THR A 22 13.53 4.90 -1.05
C THR A 22 12.40 4.66 -0.05
N ALA A 23 12.55 5.07 1.22
CA ALA A 23 11.58 4.81 2.28
C ALA A 23 10.19 5.37 1.96
N LEU A 24 9.20 4.49 2.05
CA LEU A 24 7.78 4.79 1.96
C LEU A 24 7.12 4.49 3.29
N GLY A 25 6.08 5.23 3.66
CA GLY A 25 5.19 4.84 4.76
C GLY A 25 4.61 3.45 4.48
N VAL A 26 4.43 2.63 5.51
CA VAL A 26 4.01 1.23 5.32
C VAL A 26 2.69 1.11 4.55
N ASP A 27 1.69 1.96 4.83
CA ASP A 27 0.41 1.94 4.12
C ASP A 27 0.57 2.36 2.64
N ASP A 28 1.45 3.33 2.35
CA ASP A 28 1.75 3.75 0.97
C ASP A 28 2.50 2.66 0.20
N LEU A 29 3.46 1.98 0.83
CA LEU A 29 4.12 0.82 0.25
C LEU A 29 3.08 -0.23 -0.19
N ILE A 30 2.17 -0.60 0.72
CA ILE A 30 1.16 -1.65 0.47
C ILE A 30 0.25 -1.26 -0.68
N ASN A 31 -0.26 -0.02 -0.71
CA ASN A 31 -1.10 0.46 -1.80
C ASN A 31 -0.38 0.41 -3.16
N ARG A 32 0.85 0.92 -3.21
CA ARG A 32 1.65 0.91 -4.47
C ARG A 32 2.00 -0.50 -4.90
N LEU A 33 2.31 -1.37 -3.94
CA LEU A 33 2.62 -2.76 -4.18
C LEU A 33 1.41 -3.49 -4.77
N GLU A 34 0.22 -3.31 -4.20
CA GLU A 34 -1.02 -3.93 -4.70
C GLU A 34 -1.30 -3.49 -6.13
N ILE A 35 -1.21 -2.18 -6.42
CA ILE A 35 -1.36 -1.64 -7.79
C ILE A 35 -0.34 -2.27 -8.74
N ALA A 36 0.93 -2.32 -8.33
CA ALA A 36 2.00 -2.87 -9.15
C ALA A 36 1.75 -4.35 -9.48
N LEU A 37 1.49 -5.15 -8.46
CA LEU A 37 1.33 -6.60 -8.57
C LEU A 37 0.03 -6.97 -9.31
N PHE A 38 -1.04 -6.20 -9.13
CA PHE A 38 -2.27 -6.35 -9.90
C PHE A 38 -2.02 -6.20 -11.42
N ALA A 39 -1.17 -5.26 -11.83
CA ALA A 39 -0.80 -5.09 -13.24
C ALA A 39 -0.07 -6.32 -13.84
N TYR A 40 0.51 -7.18 -13.00
CA TYR A 40 1.12 -8.45 -13.39
C TYR A 40 0.23 -9.67 -13.07
N GLY A 41 -1.03 -9.45 -12.69
CA GLY A 41 -2.03 -10.50 -12.46
C GLY A 41 -1.97 -11.16 -11.09
N PHE A 42 -1.24 -10.60 -10.13
CA PHE A 42 -1.25 -11.04 -8.73
C PHE A 42 -2.33 -10.31 -7.95
N THR A 43 -3.07 -11.04 -7.14
CA THR A 43 -4.15 -10.56 -6.26
C THR A 43 -4.10 -11.37 -4.96
N GLY A 44 -4.75 -10.90 -3.90
CA GLY A 44 -4.87 -11.67 -2.65
C GLY A 44 -5.52 -13.04 -2.83
N ASP A 45 -6.49 -13.15 -3.74
CA ASP A 45 -7.25 -14.39 -3.94
C ASP A 45 -6.49 -15.47 -4.71
N ASN A 46 -5.49 -15.06 -5.51
CA ASN A 46 -4.83 -15.95 -6.46
C ASN A 46 -3.34 -16.13 -6.20
N SER A 47 -2.81 -15.58 -5.11
CA SER A 47 -1.39 -15.59 -4.77
C SER A 47 -1.20 -15.99 -3.32
N ILE A 48 -0.23 -16.86 -3.05
CA ILE A 48 0.21 -17.12 -1.68
C ILE A 48 1.42 -16.24 -1.35
N ALA A 49 1.36 -15.54 -0.22
CA ALA A 49 2.47 -14.76 0.28
C ALA A 49 3.37 -15.61 1.20
N MET A 50 4.68 -15.46 1.03
CA MET A 50 5.69 -15.92 1.99
C MET A 50 6.39 -14.70 2.59
N SER A 51 6.39 -14.58 3.90
CA SER A 51 6.99 -13.46 4.64
C SER A 51 8.20 -13.91 5.46
N ASN A 52 9.33 -13.26 5.23
CA ASN A 52 10.56 -13.44 5.99
C ASN A 52 10.93 -12.13 6.70
N LEU A 53 10.76 -12.08 8.02
CA LEU A 53 11.08 -10.93 8.85
C LEU A 53 12.05 -11.32 9.97
N CYS A 54 12.52 -10.34 10.73
CA CYS A 54 13.16 -10.62 12.01
C CYS A 54 12.15 -11.29 12.97
N ARG A 55 12.64 -12.11 13.89
CA ARG A 55 11.83 -12.75 14.94
C ARG A 55 11.36 -11.78 16.04
N ASP A 56 11.83 -10.53 15.99
CA ASP A 56 11.45 -9.43 16.89
C ASP A 56 9.97 -9.04 16.71
N GLU A 57 9.25 -8.83 17.83
CA GLU A 57 7.80 -8.63 17.83
C GLU A 57 7.37 -7.34 17.11
N ILE A 58 8.25 -6.33 17.06
CA ILE A 58 7.94 -5.04 16.41
C ILE A 58 7.79 -5.16 14.89
N THR A 59 8.25 -6.28 14.30
CA THR A 59 8.05 -6.55 12.86
C THR A 59 6.61 -6.96 12.53
N ALA A 60 5.78 -7.27 13.53
CA ALA A 60 4.40 -7.74 13.34
C ALA A 60 3.53 -6.75 12.55
N THR A 61 3.78 -5.45 12.65
CA THR A 61 2.99 -4.43 11.93
C THR A 61 3.05 -4.62 10.42
N LEU A 62 4.25 -4.77 9.86
CA LEU A 62 4.42 -5.02 8.42
C LEU A 62 3.80 -6.36 8.03
N LYS A 63 3.99 -7.40 8.85
CA LYS A 63 3.36 -8.70 8.61
C LYS A 63 1.84 -8.58 8.49
N HIS A 64 1.18 -7.95 9.46
CA HIS A 64 -0.28 -7.81 9.44
C HIS A 64 -0.76 -7.05 8.21
N LYS A 65 -0.01 -6.04 7.77
CA LYS A 65 -0.33 -5.28 6.56
C LYS A 65 -0.22 -6.11 5.28
N LEU A 66 0.78 -6.99 5.21
CA LEU A 66 0.89 -7.94 4.11
C LEU A 66 -0.25 -8.98 4.14
N ASP A 67 -0.58 -9.48 5.33
CA ASP A 67 -1.66 -10.47 5.50
C ASP A 67 -3.04 -9.90 5.13
N GLN A 68 -3.26 -8.60 5.34
CA GLN A 68 -4.49 -7.91 4.93
C GLN A 68 -4.71 -7.93 3.41
N VAL A 69 -3.64 -7.97 2.61
CA VAL A 69 -3.71 -7.97 1.15
C VAL A 69 -3.67 -9.38 0.57
N PHE A 70 -2.82 -10.25 1.13
CA PHE A 70 -2.54 -11.57 0.56
C PHE A 70 -3.13 -12.75 1.35
N GLY A 71 -3.99 -12.46 2.33
CA GLY A 71 -4.47 -13.46 3.28
C GLY A 71 -3.34 -13.94 4.20
N SER A 72 -3.57 -15.03 4.94
CA SER A 72 -2.58 -15.54 5.89
C SER A 72 -1.29 -15.98 5.18
N SER A 73 -0.20 -15.21 5.35
CA SER A 73 1.08 -15.53 4.75
C SER A 73 1.80 -16.69 5.47
N PHE A 74 2.58 -17.46 4.71
CA PHE A 74 3.52 -18.43 5.27
C PHE A 74 4.78 -17.71 5.79
N ASN A 75 5.10 -17.87 7.07
CA ASN A 75 6.15 -17.08 7.71
C ASN A 75 7.42 -17.90 7.95
N THR A 76 8.59 -17.36 7.61
CA THR A 76 9.89 -18.04 7.76
C THR A 76 10.89 -17.24 8.60
N ASN A 77 10.39 -16.40 9.50
CA ASN A 77 11.18 -15.46 10.27
C ASN A 77 12.36 -16.12 11.00
N GLY A 78 13.47 -15.37 11.10
CA GLY A 78 14.69 -15.75 11.82
C GLY A 78 15.36 -14.54 12.47
N LEU A 79 16.36 -14.75 13.33
CA LEU A 79 17.12 -13.65 13.93
C LEU A 79 17.72 -12.72 12.85
N GLY A 80 17.46 -11.42 12.95
CA GLY A 80 17.90 -10.44 11.96
C GLY A 80 17.34 -10.64 10.54
N GLY A 81 16.32 -11.50 10.38
CA GLY A 81 15.76 -11.88 9.08
C GLY A 81 16.52 -13.00 8.36
N VAL A 82 17.42 -13.72 9.03
CA VAL A 82 18.19 -14.81 8.41
C VAL A 82 17.29 -15.94 7.92
N LEU A 83 17.52 -16.41 6.70
CA LEU A 83 16.78 -17.54 6.10
C LEU A 83 17.41 -18.89 6.46
N THR A 84 16.82 -19.56 7.45
CA THR A 84 17.19 -20.92 7.90
C THR A 84 16.14 -21.98 7.56
N CYS A 85 14.97 -21.58 7.02
CA CYS A 85 13.90 -22.50 6.62
C CYS A 85 14.30 -23.46 5.47
N GLY A 86 15.28 -23.04 4.65
CA GLY A 86 15.84 -23.82 3.56
C GLY A 86 14.82 -24.14 2.45
N VAL A 87 15.27 -24.96 1.50
CA VAL A 87 14.46 -25.40 0.34
C VAL A 87 13.21 -26.14 0.81
N THR A 88 13.33 -26.94 1.88
CA THR A 88 12.20 -27.70 2.46
C THR A 88 11.14 -26.77 3.02
N GLY A 89 11.53 -25.76 3.82
CA GLY A 89 10.59 -24.80 4.41
C GLY A 89 9.88 -23.97 3.33
N VAL A 90 10.60 -23.53 2.31
CA VAL A 90 9.99 -22.80 1.18
C VAL A 90 8.98 -23.70 0.45
N LYS A 91 9.36 -24.93 0.05
CA LYS A 91 8.43 -25.86 -0.62
C LYS A 91 7.18 -26.16 0.21
N ALA A 92 7.32 -26.28 1.53
CA ALA A 92 6.19 -26.47 2.42
C ALA A 92 5.20 -25.29 2.31
N GLY A 93 5.71 -24.05 2.36
CA GLY A 93 4.88 -22.85 2.21
C GLY A 93 4.18 -22.74 0.84
N LEU A 94 4.89 -23.09 -0.24
CA LEU A 94 4.34 -22.98 -1.61
C LEU A 94 3.28 -24.03 -1.94
N SER A 95 3.26 -25.17 -1.23
CA SER A 95 2.35 -26.28 -1.52
C SER A 95 0.86 -25.95 -1.32
N HIS A 96 0.55 -24.80 -0.72
CA HIS A 96 -0.81 -24.33 -0.49
C HIS A 96 -1.25 -23.23 -1.48
N SER A 97 -0.45 -22.95 -2.52
CA SER A 97 -0.78 -21.88 -3.47
C SER A 97 -2.04 -22.21 -4.26
N PRO A 98 -2.97 -21.24 -4.42
CA PRO A 98 -4.10 -21.41 -5.31
C PRO A 98 -3.62 -21.52 -6.76
N VAL A 99 -4.19 -22.49 -7.48
CA VAL A 99 -3.99 -22.58 -8.92
C VAL A 99 -5.01 -21.68 -9.61
N SER A 100 -4.51 -20.70 -10.33
CA SER A 100 -5.31 -19.75 -11.10
C SER A 100 -6.15 -20.47 -12.16
N ALA A 101 -7.48 -20.41 -12.05
CA ALA A 101 -8.39 -21.12 -12.95
C ALA A 101 -8.22 -20.76 -14.43
N GLY A 102 -7.82 -19.52 -14.74
CA GLY A 102 -7.62 -19.06 -16.12
C GLY A 102 -6.27 -19.44 -16.73
N SER A 103 -5.20 -19.46 -15.93
CA SER A 103 -3.83 -19.71 -16.43
C SER A 103 -3.31 -21.10 -16.12
N GLY A 104 -3.95 -21.85 -15.21
CA GLY A 104 -3.47 -23.13 -14.69
C GLY A 104 -2.17 -23.03 -13.89
N LYS A 105 -1.74 -21.81 -13.54
CA LYS A 105 -0.49 -21.54 -12.84
C LYS A 105 -0.71 -21.19 -11.37
N GLU A 106 0.26 -21.56 -10.56
CA GLU A 106 0.41 -21.08 -9.18
C GLU A 106 0.96 -19.65 -9.19
N ARG A 107 0.66 -18.86 -8.15
CA ARG A 107 1.30 -17.56 -7.95
C ARG A 107 1.85 -17.41 -6.55
N TYR A 108 3.04 -16.83 -6.47
CA TYR A 108 3.79 -16.66 -5.23
C TYR A 108 4.24 -15.20 -5.07
N VAL A 109 4.16 -14.66 -3.86
CA VAL A 109 4.76 -13.36 -3.54
C VAL A 109 5.70 -13.52 -2.35
N PHE A 110 6.98 -13.28 -2.57
CA PHE A 110 8.01 -13.42 -1.55
C PHE A 110 8.37 -12.05 -0.97
N PHE A 111 8.27 -11.93 0.35
CA PHE A 111 8.59 -10.75 1.13
C PHE A 111 9.79 -11.03 2.02
N SER A 112 10.80 -10.15 2.02
CA SER A 112 11.94 -10.29 2.93
C SER A 112 12.50 -8.94 3.38
N PHE A 113 12.49 -8.72 4.69
CA PHE A 113 12.91 -7.44 5.28
C PHE A 113 13.70 -7.67 6.59
N PRO A 114 15.01 -7.38 6.65
CA PRO A 114 15.61 -6.98 7.91
C PRO A 114 14.97 -5.67 8.41
N HIS A 115 15.22 -5.34 9.67
CA HIS A 115 14.62 -4.17 10.29
C HIS A 115 15.62 -3.34 11.09
N ILE A 116 15.29 -2.07 11.28
CA ILE A 116 16.06 -1.12 12.09
C ILE A 116 15.11 -0.10 12.73
N SER A 117 15.49 0.47 13.88
CA SER A 117 14.81 1.64 14.42
C SER A 117 15.53 2.93 14.06
N ILE A 118 14.76 3.95 13.68
CA ILE A 118 15.16 5.35 13.61
C ILE A 118 14.04 6.13 14.30
N ASP A 119 14.20 6.42 15.59
CA ASP A 119 13.13 6.95 16.42
C ASP A 119 12.68 8.35 15.98
N ALA A 120 11.70 8.91 16.70
CA ALA A 120 11.13 10.21 16.37
C ALA A 120 12.11 11.39 16.44
N SER A 121 13.21 11.24 17.17
CA SER A 121 14.30 12.21 17.28
C SER A 121 15.42 11.98 16.25
N GLY A 122 15.38 10.84 15.55
CA GLY A 122 16.40 10.43 14.59
C GLY A 122 17.52 9.58 15.20
N ALA A 123 17.40 9.14 16.45
CA ALA A 123 18.37 8.23 17.04
C ALA A 123 18.24 6.84 16.40
N VAL A 124 19.39 6.27 16.01
CA VAL A 124 19.44 5.01 15.26
C VAL A 124 19.65 3.84 16.20
N GLY A 125 18.84 2.81 16.02
CA GLY A 125 18.96 1.54 16.71
C GLY A 125 18.28 1.49 18.07
N THR A 126 17.86 2.62 18.62
CA THR A 126 17.13 2.72 19.89
C THR A 126 15.63 2.54 19.68
N ILE A 127 14.97 1.82 20.59
CA ILE A 127 13.52 1.70 20.57
C ILE A 127 12.98 1.54 21.99
N SER A 128 11.88 2.24 22.29
CA SER A 128 11.15 2.09 23.55
C SER A 128 10.25 0.86 23.51
N ARG A 129 10.16 0.11 24.61
CA ARG A 129 9.32 -1.10 24.70
C ARG A 129 8.46 -1.09 25.97
N PRO A 130 7.23 -1.63 25.92
CA PRO A 130 6.34 -1.64 27.08
C PRO A 130 6.94 -2.37 28.27
N GLY A 131 6.81 -1.77 29.45
CA GLY A 131 7.22 -2.38 30.71
C GLY A 131 8.73 -2.62 30.85
N ARG A 132 9.56 -2.07 29.94
CA ARG A 132 11.02 -2.18 30.01
C ARG A 132 11.64 -0.81 30.31
N PRO A 133 12.39 -0.68 31.42
CA PRO A 133 13.09 0.58 31.69
C PRO A 133 14.25 0.77 30.71
N GLY A 134 14.34 1.97 30.14
CA GLY A 134 15.41 2.39 29.22
C GLY A 134 15.26 1.87 27.79
N ASP A 135 16.20 2.30 26.95
CA ASP A 135 16.16 2.03 25.52
C ASP A 135 16.54 0.57 25.21
N SER A 136 15.75 -0.06 24.34
CA SER A 136 16.08 -1.33 23.71
C SER A 136 16.78 -1.13 22.36
N CYS A 137 17.18 -2.23 21.73
CA CYS A 137 17.79 -2.22 20.41
C CYS A 137 16.86 -2.79 19.32
N ALA A 138 16.94 -2.23 18.11
CA ALA A 138 16.33 -2.80 16.90
C ALA A 138 17.22 -2.51 15.66
N CYS A 139 17.74 -3.52 14.96
CA CYS A 139 17.70 -4.96 15.26
C CYS A 139 18.79 -5.39 16.26
N GLY A 140 18.41 -6.05 17.36
CA GLY A 140 19.36 -6.56 18.35
C GLY A 140 20.37 -7.57 17.78
N ALA A 141 19.94 -8.45 16.86
CA ALA A 141 20.83 -9.42 16.23
C ALA A 141 21.84 -8.75 15.29
N LEU A 142 21.43 -7.74 14.52
CA LEU A 142 22.35 -7.01 13.64
C LEU A 142 23.34 -6.16 14.44
N ALA A 143 22.88 -5.51 15.51
CA ALA A 143 23.76 -4.78 16.42
C ALA A 143 24.79 -5.74 17.09
N GLY A 144 24.34 -6.89 17.58
CA GLY A 144 25.22 -7.90 18.16
C GLY A 144 26.23 -8.45 17.15
N ALA A 145 25.81 -8.71 15.91
CA ALA A 145 26.70 -9.14 14.83
C ALA A 145 27.73 -8.05 14.50
N LEU A 146 27.32 -6.79 14.40
CA LEU A 146 28.21 -5.65 14.17
C LEU A 146 29.27 -5.55 15.28
N THR A 147 28.85 -5.60 16.55
CA THR A 147 29.75 -5.54 17.70
C THR A 147 30.79 -6.67 17.67
N GLN A 148 30.37 -7.91 17.41
CA GLN A 148 31.31 -9.04 17.35
C GLN A 148 32.25 -8.95 16.14
N ILE A 149 31.76 -8.50 14.99
CA ILE A 149 32.61 -8.32 13.81
C ILE A 149 33.64 -7.19 14.03
N HIS A 150 33.27 -6.10 14.68
CA HIS A 150 34.20 -5.04 15.06
C HIS A 150 35.29 -5.52 16.03
N ALA A 151 34.92 -6.39 16.98
CA ALA A 151 35.83 -6.92 17.98
C ALA A 151 36.80 -7.97 17.40
N ASP A 152 36.27 -8.92 16.63
CA ASP A 152 37.02 -10.09 16.17
C ASP A 152 37.71 -9.89 14.81
N GLY A 153 37.23 -8.94 14.01
CA GLY A 153 37.63 -8.73 12.62
C GLY A 153 36.80 -9.53 11.62
N LEU A 154 36.85 -9.12 10.35
CA LEU A 154 36.08 -9.72 9.27
C LEU A 154 36.52 -11.16 8.97
N GLU A 155 37.83 -11.42 8.98
CA GLU A 155 38.40 -12.73 8.62
C GLU A 155 37.90 -13.86 9.52
N LYS A 156 37.90 -13.66 10.85
CA LYS A 156 37.45 -14.68 11.82
C LYS A 156 35.97 -15.01 11.70
N ASN A 157 35.17 -14.05 11.25
CA ASN A 157 33.73 -14.22 11.08
C ASN A 157 33.37 -14.78 9.68
N CYS A 158 34.29 -14.73 8.71
CA CYS A 158 34.13 -15.30 7.37
C CYS A 158 34.37 -16.83 7.33
N LYS A 159 33.54 -17.59 8.03
CA LYS A 159 33.60 -19.07 7.99
C LYS A 159 33.02 -19.64 6.69
N ILE A 160 33.35 -20.90 6.40
CA ILE A 160 32.78 -21.62 5.26
C ILE A 160 31.26 -21.86 5.47
N PRO A 161 30.43 -21.84 4.41
CA PRO A 161 29.01 -22.17 4.53
C PRO A 161 28.79 -23.59 5.09
N GLY A 162 27.81 -23.73 5.98
CA GLY A 162 27.46 -25.02 6.62
C GLY A 162 27.89 -25.12 8.09
N GLU A 163 28.86 -24.32 8.52
CA GLU A 163 29.26 -24.24 9.92
C GLU A 163 28.37 -23.29 10.72
N HIS A 164 28.01 -23.69 11.94
CA HIS A 164 27.30 -22.84 12.90
C HIS A 164 27.60 -23.29 14.32
N ASP A 165 27.39 -22.39 15.29
CA ASP A 165 27.39 -22.77 16.70
C ASP A 165 26.08 -23.49 17.02
N PRO A 166 26.11 -24.73 17.55
CA PRO A 166 24.89 -25.45 17.93
C PRO A 166 24.05 -24.74 18.99
N LEU A 167 24.65 -23.90 19.84
CA LEU A 167 23.94 -23.15 20.88
C LEU A 167 23.35 -21.84 20.36
N ASP A 168 23.82 -21.35 19.22
CA ASP A 168 23.32 -20.11 18.62
C ASP A 168 23.31 -20.17 17.08
N PRO A 169 22.51 -21.09 16.51
CA PRO A 169 22.58 -21.41 15.09
C PRO A 169 22.16 -20.23 14.20
N GLU A 170 21.02 -19.59 14.48
CA GLU A 170 20.51 -18.49 13.66
C GLU A 170 21.47 -17.29 13.66
N PHE A 171 21.94 -16.87 14.84
CA PHE A 171 22.83 -15.72 14.95
C PHE A 171 24.20 -15.99 14.30
N THR A 172 24.78 -17.16 14.52
CA THR A 172 26.09 -17.47 13.92
C THR A 172 26.01 -17.65 12.41
N ILE A 173 24.93 -18.22 11.87
CA ILE A 173 24.67 -18.27 10.43
C ILE A 173 24.53 -16.85 9.86
N LEU A 174 23.72 -16.00 10.50
CA LEU A 174 23.53 -14.60 10.12
C LEU A 174 24.88 -13.88 10.07
N LYS A 175 25.62 -13.88 11.18
CA LYS A 175 26.91 -13.18 11.32
C LYS A 175 27.92 -13.62 10.26
N GLN A 176 28.03 -14.93 10.01
CA GLN A 176 28.94 -15.44 8.99
C GLN A 176 28.52 -15.06 7.57
N ARG A 177 27.21 -15.04 7.27
CA ARG A 177 26.70 -14.59 5.96
C ARG A 177 26.98 -13.11 5.72
N LEU A 178 26.73 -12.26 6.73
CA LEU A 178 27.08 -10.84 6.69
C LEU A 178 28.59 -10.62 6.46
N ALA A 179 29.43 -11.35 7.20
CA ALA A 179 30.88 -11.27 7.04
C ALA A 179 31.32 -11.66 5.62
N ARG A 180 30.81 -12.79 5.09
CA ARG A 180 31.09 -13.20 3.70
C ARG A 180 30.62 -12.16 2.68
N ARG A 181 29.46 -11.56 2.88
CA ARG A 181 28.93 -10.52 1.98
C ARG A 181 29.82 -9.28 1.99
N MET A 182 30.23 -8.79 3.17
CA MET A 182 31.15 -7.65 3.28
C MET A 182 32.52 -7.94 2.64
N ARG A 183 33.05 -9.16 2.82
CA ARG A 183 34.29 -9.57 2.15
C ARG A 183 34.13 -9.62 0.64
N TYR A 184 33.00 -10.15 0.15
CA TYR A 184 32.68 -10.18 -1.29
C TYR A 184 32.58 -8.78 -1.90
N GLU A 185 32.00 -7.84 -1.16
CA GLU A 185 31.91 -6.42 -1.56
C GLU A 185 33.26 -5.67 -1.44
N GLY A 186 34.33 -6.33 -1.00
CA GLY A 186 35.68 -5.79 -0.96
C GLY A 186 35.96 -4.85 0.20
N LEU A 187 35.16 -4.89 1.28
CA LEU A 187 35.38 -4.05 2.44
C LEU A 187 36.66 -4.47 3.18
N SER A 188 37.55 -3.51 3.42
CA SER A 188 38.74 -3.69 4.26
C SER A 188 38.38 -3.70 5.76
N GLU A 189 39.23 -4.28 6.61
CA GLU A 189 39.08 -4.25 8.07
C GLU A 189 38.91 -2.82 8.63
N ALA A 190 39.57 -1.84 8.02
CA ALA A 190 39.45 -0.43 8.41
C ALA A 190 38.06 0.14 8.10
N GLN A 191 37.48 -0.21 6.94
CA GLN A 191 36.11 0.17 6.57
C GLN A 191 35.08 -0.55 7.44
N VAL A 192 35.30 -1.84 7.72
CA VAL A 192 34.41 -2.62 8.59
C VAL A 192 34.31 -1.99 9.98
N LYS A 193 35.41 -1.51 10.57
CA LYS A 193 35.39 -0.82 11.87
C LYS A 193 34.62 0.51 11.88
N GLN A 194 34.34 1.08 10.71
CA GLN A 194 33.58 2.32 10.55
C GLN A 194 32.11 2.07 10.18
N LEU A 195 31.71 0.81 9.97
CA LEU A 195 30.31 0.47 9.70
C LEU A 195 29.46 0.80 10.92
N ASP A 196 28.31 1.41 10.65
CA ASP A 196 27.28 1.64 11.65
C ASP A 196 26.12 0.65 11.47
N LEU A 197 25.10 0.79 12.33
CA LEU A 197 23.93 -0.07 12.28
C LEU A 197 23.13 0.11 10.98
N VAL A 198 23.15 1.29 10.37
CA VAL A 198 22.45 1.56 9.10
C VAL A 198 23.11 0.74 7.99
N GLU A 199 24.43 0.80 7.88
CA GLU A 199 25.18 0.13 6.83
C GLU A 199 25.14 -1.39 6.97
N ILE A 200 25.27 -1.95 8.17
CA ILE A 200 25.12 -3.41 8.35
C ILE A 200 23.69 -3.87 8.07
N THR A 201 22.67 -3.05 8.33
CA THR A 201 21.28 -3.37 7.97
C THR A 201 21.10 -3.41 6.45
N LYS A 202 21.74 -2.50 5.71
CA LYS A 202 21.77 -2.53 4.24
C LYS A 202 22.52 -3.76 3.71
N VAL A 203 23.62 -4.15 4.35
CA VAL A 203 24.33 -5.41 4.02
C VAL A 203 23.41 -6.61 4.27
N ALA A 204 22.68 -6.62 5.39
CA ALA A 204 21.73 -7.69 5.72
C ALA A 204 20.63 -7.81 4.68
N GLU A 205 20.07 -6.69 4.21
CA GLU A 205 19.06 -6.70 3.17
C GLU A 205 19.58 -7.40 1.91
N ARG A 206 20.74 -7.00 1.40
CA ARG A 206 21.35 -7.62 0.21
C ARG A 206 21.65 -9.10 0.43
N THR A 207 22.17 -9.45 1.60
CA THR A 207 22.51 -10.84 1.97
C THR A 207 21.27 -11.73 1.98
N ILE A 208 20.18 -11.28 2.60
CA ILE A 208 18.96 -12.06 2.73
C ILE A 208 18.23 -12.11 1.38
N THR A 209 18.29 -11.05 0.57
CA THR A 209 17.77 -11.05 -0.80
C THR A 209 18.47 -12.11 -1.66
N ASP A 210 19.79 -12.19 -1.63
CA ASP A 210 20.54 -13.22 -2.37
C ASP A 210 20.17 -14.64 -1.91
N ASP A 211 20.06 -14.85 -0.59
CA ASP A 211 19.68 -16.14 -0.01
C ASP A 211 18.25 -16.52 -0.44
N LEU A 212 17.32 -15.57 -0.46
CA LEU A 212 15.96 -15.77 -0.91
C LEU A 212 15.92 -16.15 -2.40
N GLU A 213 16.64 -15.43 -3.26
CA GLU A 213 16.70 -15.74 -4.69
C GLU A 213 17.33 -17.11 -4.94
N TYR A 214 18.34 -17.49 -4.16
CA TYR A 214 18.91 -18.84 -4.18
C TYR A 214 17.84 -19.89 -3.84
N LEU A 215 17.04 -19.68 -2.80
CA LEU A 215 15.96 -20.61 -2.43
C LEU A 215 14.86 -20.67 -3.51
N ILE A 216 14.43 -19.52 -4.04
CA ILE A 216 13.41 -19.45 -5.11
C ILE A 216 13.85 -20.27 -6.32
N ARG A 217 15.12 -20.12 -6.76
CA ARG A 217 15.67 -20.87 -7.90
C ARG A 217 15.58 -22.40 -7.73
N HIS A 218 15.61 -22.91 -6.50
CA HIS A 218 15.56 -24.35 -6.21
C HIS A 218 14.14 -24.85 -5.87
N THR A 219 13.16 -23.96 -5.78
CA THR A 219 11.83 -24.26 -5.26
C THR A 219 10.72 -23.91 -6.24
N VAL A 220 10.92 -22.92 -7.11
CA VAL A 220 9.94 -22.43 -8.08
C VAL A 220 10.37 -22.77 -9.50
N ASP A 221 9.46 -23.34 -10.28
CA ASP A 221 9.60 -23.51 -11.73
C ASP A 221 8.83 -22.39 -12.46
N PRO A 222 9.51 -21.43 -13.12
CA PRO A 222 8.85 -20.31 -13.82
C PRO A 222 7.94 -20.71 -14.98
N LYS A 223 7.99 -21.98 -15.43
CA LYS A 223 7.03 -22.51 -16.42
C LYS A 223 5.69 -22.85 -15.78
N ARG A 224 5.69 -23.25 -14.51
CA ARG A 224 4.52 -23.72 -13.76
C ARG A 224 3.91 -22.64 -12.87
N ALA A 225 4.72 -21.68 -12.45
CA ALA A 225 4.29 -20.61 -11.56
C ALA A 225 4.83 -19.26 -12.00
N ASP A 226 4.04 -18.22 -11.74
CA ASP A 226 4.50 -16.84 -11.79
C ASP A 226 4.81 -16.38 -10.36
N TYR A 227 5.82 -15.56 -10.15
CA TYR A 227 6.16 -15.10 -8.80
C TYR A 227 6.63 -13.66 -8.76
N ALA A 228 6.46 -13.01 -7.62
CA ALA A 228 7.00 -11.70 -7.34
C ALA A 228 7.92 -11.74 -6.12
N VAL A 229 8.91 -10.86 -6.09
CA VAL A 229 9.85 -10.70 -4.99
C VAL A 229 9.86 -9.23 -4.58
N VAL A 230 9.72 -8.99 -3.29
CA VAL A 230 9.69 -7.66 -2.68
C VAL A 230 10.58 -7.69 -1.46
N THR A 231 11.75 -7.06 -1.56
CA THR A 231 12.70 -6.93 -0.45
C THR A 231 12.99 -5.48 -0.13
N GLY A 232 13.57 -5.25 1.03
CA GLY A 232 13.89 -3.92 1.51
C GLY A 232 14.27 -3.91 2.98
N VAL A 233 14.19 -2.74 3.61
CA VAL A 233 14.41 -2.59 5.05
C VAL A 233 13.13 -2.07 5.70
N GLN A 234 12.65 -2.76 6.73
CA GLN A 234 11.58 -2.24 7.60
C GLN A 234 12.18 -1.26 8.62
N ILE A 235 11.56 -0.10 8.80
CA ILE A 235 12.09 0.98 9.63
C ILE A 235 11.02 1.42 10.64
N HIS A 236 11.33 1.24 11.91
CA HIS A 236 10.47 1.64 13.03
C HIS A 236 10.82 3.07 13.41
N SER A 237 9.84 3.99 13.32
CA SER A 237 10.02 5.37 13.77
C SER A 237 9.05 5.65 14.90
N PHE A 238 9.42 5.17 16.09
CA PHE A 238 8.58 5.23 17.27
C PHE A 238 8.94 6.42 18.16
N SER A 239 8.06 6.73 19.10
CA SER A 239 8.37 7.65 20.20
C SER A 239 9.57 7.12 21.00
N PRO A 240 10.49 8.00 21.44
CA PRO A 240 11.57 7.62 22.36
C PRO A 240 11.03 7.11 23.70
N GLU A 241 9.88 7.64 24.12
CA GLU A 241 9.18 7.25 25.34
C GLU A 241 7.90 6.47 24.98
N PHE A 242 7.80 5.23 25.46
CA PHE A 242 6.71 4.33 25.12
C PHE A 242 5.31 4.88 25.50
N ASP A 243 5.19 5.51 26.67
CA ASP A 243 3.93 6.05 27.19
C ASP A 243 3.64 7.49 26.71
N ASP A 244 4.46 8.07 25.82
CA ASP A 244 4.23 9.40 25.26
C ASP A 244 3.33 9.33 24.01
N ASP A 245 2.03 9.32 24.26
CA ASP A 245 0.99 9.35 23.21
C ASP A 245 0.98 10.67 22.40
N SER A 246 1.75 11.69 22.80
CA SER A 246 1.81 12.95 22.04
C SER A 246 2.62 12.81 20.75
N ILE A 247 3.50 11.81 20.66
CA ILE A 247 4.36 11.53 19.51
C ILE A 247 3.81 10.32 18.76
N PRO A 248 3.41 10.46 17.48
CA PRO A 248 2.92 9.32 16.73
C PRO A 248 4.05 8.33 16.40
N ASN A 249 3.76 7.04 16.60
CA ASN A 249 4.55 5.94 16.07
C ASN A 249 4.25 5.78 14.58
N LEU A 250 5.30 5.68 13.77
CA LEU A 250 5.24 5.54 12.31
C LEU A 250 6.05 4.33 11.88
N GLU A 251 5.62 3.64 10.83
CA GLU A 251 6.37 2.58 10.17
C GLU A 251 6.67 2.97 8.73
N PHE A 252 7.90 2.70 8.33
CA PHE A 252 8.37 2.86 6.98
C PHE A 252 8.93 1.54 6.45
N VAL A 253 8.94 1.41 5.13
CA VAL A 253 9.68 0.37 4.43
C VAL A 253 10.45 1.03 3.30
N ALA A 254 11.75 0.74 3.23
CA ALA A 254 12.62 1.14 2.15
C ALA A 254 12.79 -0.03 1.17
N PRO A 255 11.97 -0.11 0.09
CA PRO A 255 12.13 -1.15 -0.92
C PRO A 255 13.51 -1.05 -1.60
N SER A 256 14.10 -2.22 -1.86
CA SER A 256 15.39 -2.39 -2.53
C SER A 256 15.20 -3.13 -3.87
N SER A 257 14.77 -4.39 -3.81
CA SER A 257 14.51 -5.22 -4.99
C SER A 257 13.03 -5.54 -5.07
N VAL A 258 12.37 -5.03 -6.10
CA VAL A 258 10.97 -5.32 -6.40
C VAL A 258 10.87 -5.78 -7.84
N TYR A 259 10.39 -6.99 -8.08
CA TYR A 259 10.22 -7.52 -9.43
C TYR A 259 9.15 -8.61 -9.49
N ALA A 260 8.62 -8.82 -10.69
CA ALA A 260 7.74 -9.93 -11.02
C ALA A 260 8.37 -10.79 -12.13
N VAL A 261 8.18 -12.10 -12.05
CA VAL A 261 8.53 -13.10 -13.06
C VAL A 261 7.23 -13.73 -13.55
N VAL A 262 6.79 -13.30 -14.72
CA VAL A 262 5.55 -13.76 -15.34
C VAL A 262 5.90 -14.45 -16.66
N ALA A 263 5.41 -15.67 -16.84
CA ALA A 263 5.74 -16.51 -18.01
C ALA A 263 7.26 -16.61 -18.26
N GLY A 264 8.03 -16.77 -17.18
CA GLY A 264 9.49 -16.86 -17.24
C GLY A 264 10.22 -15.55 -17.54
N THR A 265 9.52 -14.43 -17.66
CA THR A 265 10.11 -13.12 -17.96
C THR A 265 10.18 -12.25 -16.69
N LYS A 266 11.39 -11.91 -16.25
CA LYS A 266 11.63 -11.02 -15.10
C LYS A 266 11.47 -9.55 -15.50
N THR A 267 10.64 -8.82 -14.76
CA THR A 267 10.46 -7.37 -14.90
C THR A 267 10.67 -6.69 -13.55
N ASN A 268 11.62 -5.76 -13.48
CA ASN A 268 11.86 -4.95 -12.29
C ASN A 268 10.81 -3.84 -12.19
N ILE A 269 10.37 -3.54 -10.97
CA ILE A 269 9.29 -2.61 -10.66
C ILE A 269 9.84 -1.50 -9.76
N ASP A 270 9.63 -0.25 -10.14
CA ASP A 270 9.97 0.90 -9.29
C ASP A 270 8.71 1.42 -8.59
N LEU A 271 8.53 1.06 -7.31
CA LEU A 271 7.39 1.52 -6.51
C LEU A 271 7.37 3.03 -6.31
N ASN A 272 8.53 3.72 -6.34
CA ASN A 272 8.57 5.18 -6.20
C ASN A 272 7.96 5.91 -7.42
N SER A 273 7.87 5.23 -8.56
CA SER A 273 7.23 5.76 -9.77
C SER A 273 5.70 5.68 -9.75
N ILE A 274 5.11 4.86 -8.86
CA ILE A 274 3.67 4.69 -8.72
C ILE A 274 3.12 5.83 -7.84
N PRO A 275 2.10 6.58 -8.29
CA PRO A 275 1.52 7.63 -7.48
C PRO A 275 0.92 7.08 -6.18
N SER A 276 1.13 7.78 -5.06
CA SER A 276 0.39 7.49 -3.82
C SER A 276 -1.06 7.91 -3.94
N PHE A 277 -1.93 7.28 -3.14
CA PHE A 277 -3.29 7.79 -2.99
C PHE A 277 -3.28 9.13 -2.26
N THR A 278 -4.11 10.05 -2.77
CA THR A 278 -4.30 11.36 -2.15
C THR A 278 -5.05 11.20 -0.82
N PRO A 279 -4.84 12.11 0.15
CA PRO A 279 -5.58 12.10 1.42
C PRO A 279 -7.11 12.09 1.26
N ARG A 280 -7.63 12.61 0.14
CA ARG A 280 -9.07 12.56 -0.18
C ARG A 280 -9.51 11.17 -0.63
N GLN A 281 -8.77 10.52 -1.53
CA GLN A 281 -9.08 9.16 -2.00
C GLN A 281 -9.09 8.18 -0.83
N ILE A 282 -8.11 8.30 0.04
CA ILE A 282 -7.98 7.43 1.21
C ILE A 282 -9.17 7.62 2.16
N ARG A 283 -9.55 8.87 2.45
CA ARG A 283 -10.75 9.16 3.27
C ARG A 283 -12.03 8.59 2.65
N MET A 284 -12.15 8.64 1.32
CA MET A 284 -13.31 8.06 0.63
C MET A 284 -13.35 6.54 0.75
N LEU A 285 -12.20 5.86 0.58
CA LEU A 285 -12.10 4.41 0.73
C LEU A 285 -12.40 3.97 2.18
N ALA A 286 -11.86 4.71 3.16
CA ALA A 286 -12.11 4.46 4.58
C ALA A 286 -13.61 4.60 4.93
N ALA A 287 -14.28 5.64 4.42
CA ALA A 287 -15.70 5.87 4.67
C ALA A 287 -16.62 4.80 4.06
N GLN A 288 -16.18 4.11 3.01
CA GLN A 288 -16.94 3.06 2.32
C GLN A 288 -16.84 1.67 2.98
N ALA A 289 -15.92 1.47 3.92
CA ALA A 289 -15.68 0.16 4.57
C ALA A 289 -16.80 -0.31 5.52
N GLY A 290 -17.83 0.51 5.76
CA GLY A 290 -19.08 0.13 6.44
C GLY A 290 -18.98 -0.11 7.97
N PRO A 291 -20.10 -0.15 8.70
CA PRO A 291 -20.11 -0.23 10.17
C PRO A 291 -19.93 -1.65 10.74
N GLY A 292 -19.73 -2.67 9.89
CA GLY A 292 -19.69 -4.09 10.26
C GLY A 292 -18.30 -4.72 10.36
N ALA A 293 -17.24 -4.03 9.92
CA ALA A 293 -15.87 -4.39 10.25
C ALA A 293 -15.55 -3.77 11.63
N GLY A 294 -15.11 -4.59 12.59
CA GLY A 294 -15.00 -4.27 14.01
C GLY A 294 -14.81 -2.79 14.37
N ARG A 295 -15.80 -2.20 15.05
CA ARG A 295 -15.81 -0.81 15.56
C ARG A 295 -15.23 0.23 14.59
N ALA A 296 -15.95 0.47 13.51
CA ALA A 296 -15.78 1.67 12.68
C ALA A 296 -16.09 3.01 13.41
N GLU A 297 -16.52 3.00 14.69
CA GLU A 297 -16.67 4.23 15.48
C GLU A 297 -15.33 4.81 16.00
N ASP A 298 -14.24 4.03 15.94
CA ASP A 298 -12.88 4.47 16.34
C ASP A 298 -11.99 4.88 15.15
N MET A 299 -12.39 4.58 13.89
CA MET A 299 -11.60 4.87 12.68
C MET A 299 -11.76 6.31 12.13
N ASP A 300 -12.68 7.11 12.67
CA ASP A 300 -12.93 8.50 12.29
C ASP A 300 -11.86 9.49 12.84
N GLY A 301 -10.60 9.07 13.00
CA GLY A 301 -9.57 9.83 13.74
C GLY A 301 -8.11 9.68 13.34
N ASP A 302 -7.75 8.64 12.59
CA ASP A 302 -6.40 8.48 12.03
C ASP A 302 -6.30 9.24 10.71
N GLU A 303 -6.08 10.56 10.79
CA GLU A 303 -5.87 11.36 9.59
C GLU A 303 -4.62 10.89 8.85
N ILE A 304 -4.86 10.26 7.70
CA ILE A 304 -3.84 9.86 6.76
C ILE A 304 -3.32 11.11 6.04
N LEU A 305 -2.04 11.41 6.23
CA LEU A 305 -1.43 12.68 5.82
C LEU A 305 -0.27 12.44 4.84
N GLY A 306 -0.13 13.33 3.86
CA GLY A 306 0.95 13.28 2.88
C GLY A 306 2.23 13.91 3.42
N GLY A 307 3.33 13.17 3.47
CA GLY A 307 4.68 13.68 3.72
C GLY A 307 5.50 13.64 2.43
N ASN A 308 5.69 14.79 1.77
CA ASN A 308 6.53 15.12 0.59
C ASN A 308 6.56 14.19 -0.66
N SER A 309 6.05 12.97 -0.59
CA SER A 309 6.03 11.95 -1.64
C SER A 309 5.39 10.63 -1.17
N THR A 310 5.15 10.46 0.13
CA THR A 310 4.53 9.25 0.72
C THR A 310 3.37 9.59 1.63
N THR A 311 2.56 8.59 1.92
CA THR A 311 1.38 8.73 2.78
C THR A 311 1.65 8.04 4.12
N LEU A 312 1.42 8.77 5.21
CA LEU A 312 1.70 8.31 6.57
C LEU A 312 0.44 8.25 7.42
N ARG A 313 0.44 7.26 8.32
CA ARG A 313 -0.59 7.02 9.32
C ARG A 313 0.10 6.69 10.64
N ALA A 314 -0.42 7.22 11.74
CA ALA A 314 -0.01 6.77 13.06
C ALA A 314 -0.39 5.29 13.22
N ILE A 315 0.44 4.53 13.91
CA ILE A 315 0.22 3.10 14.10
C ILE A 315 0.12 2.85 15.59
N ASP A 316 -0.93 2.14 15.99
CA ASP A 316 -1.04 1.62 17.34
C ASP A 316 0.20 0.78 17.66
N SER A 317 0.73 0.92 18.87
CA SER A 317 1.81 0.05 19.29
C SER A 317 1.31 -1.41 19.21
N PRO A 318 2.09 -2.34 18.61
CA PRO A 318 1.71 -3.76 18.47
C PRO A 318 1.38 -4.45 19.81
N THR A 319 1.69 -3.79 20.92
CA THR A 319 1.61 -4.29 22.29
C THR A 319 0.69 -3.45 23.18
N SER A 320 0.09 -2.37 22.66
CA SER A 320 -0.79 -1.49 23.44
C SER A 320 -2.27 -1.92 23.38
N ILE A 321 -2.95 -1.84 24.52
CA ILE A 321 -4.41 -1.94 24.65
C ILE A 321 -4.85 -0.76 25.51
N ASN A 322 -5.19 0.41 24.95
CA ASN A 322 -6.34 1.16 25.45
C ASN A 322 -6.82 2.38 24.66
N LYS A 323 -8.07 2.71 25.00
CA LYS A 323 -8.99 3.73 24.51
C LYS A 323 -8.70 5.08 25.18
N ASP A 324 -8.35 6.11 24.41
CA ASP A 324 -8.81 7.50 24.64
C ASP A 324 -8.36 8.48 23.54
N THR A 325 -8.72 8.19 22.29
CA THR A 325 -8.36 8.99 21.11
C THR A 325 -9.22 10.25 20.90
N ARG A 326 -10.15 10.58 21.80
CA ARG A 326 -11.08 11.74 21.64
C ARG A 326 -10.57 13.04 22.25
N ARG A 327 -9.82 13.02 23.36
CA ARG A 327 -9.39 14.25 24.07
C ARG A 327 -8.20 14.96 23.40
N MET A 328 -7.33 14.19 22.74
CA MET A 328 -6.10 14.67 22.07
C MET A 328 -6.38 15.53 20.81
N ARG A 329 -7.56 15.37 20.19
CA ARG A 329 -7.88 15.96 18.87
C ARG A 329 -7.87 17.49 18.84
N ARG A 330 -8.22 18.16 19.95
CA ARG A 330 -8.31 19.63 20.02
C ARG A 330 -6.96 20.34 20.25
N GLN A 331 -5.94 19.63 20.72
CA GLN A 331 -4.62 20.19 21.03
C GLN A 331 -3.51 19.75 20.04
N ARG A 332 -3.83 18.81 19.14
CA ARG A 332 -2.92 18.15 18.20
C ARG A 332 -2.02 19.11 17.39
N ALA A 333 -2.59 20.16 16.80
CA ALA A 333 -1.79 21.10 16.00
C ALA A 333 -0.79 21.92 16.83
N ALA A 334 -1.13 22.26 18.08
CA ALA A 334 -0.21 22.92 18.99
C ALA A 334 0.88 21.95 19.47
N ASN A 335 0.52 20.69 19.70
CA ASN A 335 1.47 19.64 20.04
C ASN A 335 2.50 19.44 18.92
N PHE A 336 2.09 19.32 17.65
CA PHE A 336 3.03 19.18 16.55
C PHE A 336 3.94 20.39 16.35
N ALA A 337 3.43 21.61 16.58
CA ALA A 337 4.28 22.80 16.58
C ALA A 337 5.33 22.74 17.71
N ALA A 338 4.96 22.27 18.89
CA ALA A 338 5.90 22.06 19.99
C ALA A 338 6.90 20.91 19.71
N LEU A 339 6.47 19.83 19.05
CA LEU A 339 7.33 18.70 18.70
C LEU A 339 8.37 19.06 17.64
N LEU A 340 8.03 19.92 16.68
CA LEU A 340 8.99 20.45 15.70
C LEU A 340 10.16 21.16 16.42
N ASP A 341 9.86 21.94 17.46
CA ASP A 341 10.87 22.61 18.28
C ASP A 341 11.63 21.63 19.18
N LYS A 342 10.91 20.74 19.90
CA LYS A 342 11.49 19.72 20.80
C LYS A 342 12.49 18.82 20.10
N HIS A 343 12.20 18.39 18.86
CA HIS A 343 13.05 17.48 18.10
C HIS A 343 14.05 18.21 17.18
N HIS A 344 14.10 19.55 17.26
CA HIS A 344 14.96 20.39 16.43
C HIS A 344 14.84 20.09 14.92
N LEU A 345 13.60 19.89 14.46
CA LEU A 345 13.30 19.51 13.07
C LEU A 345 13.11 20.76 12.20
N GLU A 346 13.89 20.88 11.13
CA GLU A 346 13.77 21.99 10.18
C GLU A 346 12.47 21.90 9.36
N ILE A 347 11.67 22.98 9.38
CA ILE A 347 10.46 23.12 8.57
C ILE A 347 10.85 23.59 7.17
N GLU A 348 10.56 22.78 6.16
CA GLU A 348 10.72 23.20 4.76
C GLU A 348 9.44 23.92 4.31
N THR A 349 9.56 25.22 4.06
CA THR A 349 8.47 26.08 3.57
C THR A 349 8.26 25.97 2.06
N THR A 350 9.17 25.28 1.35
CA THR A 350 9.13 25.09 -0.10
C THR A 350 8.60 23.69 -0.43
N CYS A 351 7.42 23.63 -1.07
CA CYS A 351 6.89 22.39 -1.63
C CYS A 351 7.80 21.96 -2.79
N LYS A 352 8.67 20.98 -2.56
CA LYS A 352 9.40 20.34 -3.66
C LYS A 352 8.41 19.52 -4.47
N TRP A 353 8.33 19.79 -5.77
CA TRP A 353 7.44 19.08 -6.68
C TRP A 353 7.75 17.57 -6.66
N PRO A 354 6.75 16.68 -6.48
CA PRO A 354 6.97 15.25 -6.57
C PRO A 354 7.59 14.83 -7.91
N ALA A 355 8.52 13.89 -7.90
CA ALA A 355 9.24 13.47 -9.09
C ALA A 355 8.32 13.00 -10.24
N TRP A 356 7.18 12.38 -9.91
CA TRP A 356 6.19 11.92 -10.90
C TRP A 356 5.51 13.06 -11.67
N GLN A 357 5.39 14.26 -11.09
CA GLN A 357 4.71 15.39 -11.74
C GLN A 357 5.48 15.87 -12.98
N SER A 358 6.80 15.68 -13.02
CA SER A 358 7.60 15.93 -14.23
C SER A 358 7.25 15.01 -15.40
N ARG A 359 6.79 13.79 -15.11
CA ARG A 359 6.40 12.76 -16.08
C ARG A 359 4.96 12.89 -16.57
N ILE A 360 4.11 13.61 -15.84
CA ILE A 360 2.68 13.86 -16.19
C ILE A 360 2.50 15.19 -16.94
N LYS A 361 3.57 15.97 -17.15
CA LYS A 361 3.50 17.16 -18.00
C LYS A 361 3.19 16.74 -19.44
N ALA A 362 1.94 16.92 -19.84
CA ALA A 362 1.57 16.90 -21.25
C ALA A 362 2.20 18.14 -21.90
N TYR A 363 3.16 17.94 -22.81
CA TYR A 363 3.79 19.04 -23.54
C TYR A 363 2.81 19.78 -24.47
N LYS A 364 1.64 19.18 -24.72
CA LYS A 364 0.50 19.76 -25.42
C LYS A 364 -0.78 19.36 -24.69
N PRO A 365 -1.79 20.24 -24.60
CA PRO A 365 -3.07 19.89 -24.01
C PRO A 365 -3.72 18.72 -24.77
N HIS A 366 -4.45 17.86 -24.06
CA HIS A 366 -5.11 16.68 -24.65
C HIS A 366 -6.25 17.07 -25.62
N ARG A 367 -6.69 18.32 -25.53
CA ARG A 367 -7.70 18.97 -26.37
C ARG A 367 -7.08 20.25 -26.91
N ALA A 368 -7.29 20.57 -28.18
CA ALA A 368 -6.84 21.86 -28.71
C ALA A 368 -7.51 22.99 -27.91
N GLU A 369 -6.82 24.11 -27.66
CA GLU A 369 -7.42 25.24 -26.95
C GLU A 369 -8.68 25.77 -27.67
N THR A 370 -8.75 25.60 -28.99
CA THR A 370 -9.89 25.93 -29.85
C THR A 370 -11.05 24.94 -29.76
N ASP A 371 -10.80 23.74 -29.28
CA ASP A 371 -11.83 22.76 -28.98
C ASP A 371 -12.32 23.04 -27.57
N ASN A 372 -13.02 24.16 -27.41
CA ASN A 372 -13.78 24.50 -26.24
C ASN A 372 -15.11 25.09 -26.72
N SER A 373 -16.21 24.79 -26.02
CA SER A 373 -17.55 25.18 -26.45
C SER A 373 -17.69 26.70 -26.58
N THR A 374 -16.98 27.46 -25.73
CA THR A 374 -16.93 28.92 -25.77
C THR A 374 -16.31 29.49 -27.06
N THR A 375 -15.29 28.85 -27.65
CA THR A 375 -14.64 29.28 -28.89
C THR A 375 -15.44 28.82 -30.10
N LEU A 376 -16.12 27.66 -30.00
CA LEU A 376 -17.10 27.22 -31.00
C LEU A 376 -18.28 28.18 -31.08
N ASP A 377 -18.80 28.64 -29.93
CA ASP A 377 -19.89 29.60 -29.84
C ASP A 377 -19.47 31.00 -30.34
N GLU A 378 -18.23 31.44 -30.06
CA GLU A 378 -17.65 32.68 -30.60
C GLU A 378 -17.42 32.61 -32.13
N ASN A 379 -16.98 31.46 -32.64
CA ASN A 379 -16.86 31.21 -34.07
C ASN A 379 -18.24 31.16 -34.76
N TYR A 380 -19.27 30.63 -34.09
CA TYR A 380 -20.64 30.70 -34.59
C TYR A 380 -21.16 32.13 -34.67
N ARG A 381 -20.81 32.97 -33.68
CA ARG A 381 -21.15 34.40 -33.65
C ARG A 381 -20.47 35.23 -34.73
N THR A 382 -19.30 34.80 -35.21
CA THR A 382 -18.50 35.52 -36.20
C THR A 382 -18.66 34.98 -37.63
N MET A 383 -19.34 33.84 -37.80
CA MET A 383 -19.75 33.31 -39.11
C MET A 383 -21.10 33.84 -39.60
N ASP A 384 -21.76 34.74 -38.86
CA ASP A 384 -22.81 35.59 -39.43
C ASP A 384 -22.15 36.61 -40.38
N PRO A 385 -22.35 36.54 -41.70
CA PRO A 385 -21.92 37.60 -42.61
C PRO A 385 -22.84 38.80 -42.39
N GLU A 386 -22.27 39.94 -42.02
CA GLU A 386 -23.00 41.20 -41.86
C GLU A 386 -23.77 41.58 -43.14
N ASP A 387 -24.98 42.12 -42.90
CA ASP A 387 -25.84 42.92 -43.79
C ASP A 387 -26.43 42.30 -45.07
N GLY A 388 -27.71 41.92 -44.99
CA GLY A 388 -28.58 41.84 -46.17
C GLY A 388 -29.86 41.02 -46.01
N GLY A 389 -30.95 41.64 -45.55
CA GLY A 389 -32.31 41.16 -45.84
C GLY A 389 -33.15 40.70 -44.66
N ALA A 390 -33.51 41.64 -43.78
CA ALA A 390 -34.54 41.46 -42.74
C ALA A 390 -35.98 41.22 -43.29
N SER A 391 -36.16 40.95 -44.59
CA SER A 391 -37.49 40.85 -45.22
C SER A 391 -37.96 39.43 -45.54
N SER A 392 -37.11 38.39 -45.49
CA SER A 392 -37.52 37.04 -45.93
C SER A 392 -37.95 36.10 -44.80
N LYS A 393 -37.50 36.32 -43.55
CA LYS A 393 -37.87 35.45 -42.41
C LYS A 393 -39.22 35.85 -41.76
N GLN A 394 -39.63 37.11 -41.87
CA GLN A 394 -40.96 37.56 -41.41
C GLN A 394 -42.06 37.05 -42.35
N ALA A 395 -41.81 37.03 -43.67
CA ALA A 395 -42.77 36.53 -44.66
C ALA A 395 -43.08 35.03 -44.49
N ALA A 396 -42.11 34.22 -44.06
CA ALA A 396 -42.32 32.79 -43.80
C ALA A 396 -43.08 32.53 -42.49
N PHE A 397 -42.96 33.42 -41.50
CA PHE A 397 -43.68 33.33 -40.23
C PHE A 397 -45.13 33.80 -40.38
N ASP A 398 -45.37 34.87 -41.14
CA ASP A 398 -46.72 35.41 -41.41
C ASP A 398 -47.54 34.47 -42.30
N GLN A 399 -46.90 33.71 -43.21
CA GLN A 399 -47.56 32.71 -44.05
C GLN A 399 -47.95 31.43 -43.27
N TRP A 400 -47.26 31.13 -42.17
CA TRP A 400 -47.60 30.02 -41.28
C TRP A 400 -48.72 30.42 -40.30
N TYR A 401 -48.74 31.67 -39.83
CA TYR A 401 -49.79 32.20 -38.95
C TYR A 401 -51.13 32.41 -39.68
N ALA A 402 -51.12 32.70 -40.98
CA ALA A 402 -52.33 32.90 -41.80
C ALA A 402 -53.06 31.60 -42.21
N LEU A 403 -52.53 30.42 -41.89
CA LEU A 403 -53.14 29.11 -42.19
C LEU A 403 -53.83 28.46 -40.97
N GLY A 404 -53.84 29.14 -39.82
CA GLY A 404 -54.30 28.58 -38.53
C GLY A 404 -55.68 29.02 -38.04
N GLU A 405 -56.40 29.91 -38.75
CA GLU A 405 -57.74 30.35 -38.34
C GLU A 405 -58.80 30.03 -39.40
N GLY A 406 -59.57 28.99 -39.12
CA GLY A 406 -60.75 28.63 -39.89
C GLY A 406 -61.30 27.32 -39.39
N TYR A 407 -61.99 27.34 -38.23
CA TYR A 407 -63.28 26.72 -37.99
C TYR A 407 -63.60 26.75 -36.49
N GLU A 408 -64.55 27.61 -36.10
CA GLU A 408 -65.32 27.46 -34.87
C GLU A 408 -66.81 27.44 -35.24
N GLN A 409 -67.60 26.77 -34.38
CA GLN A 409 -69.05 26.62 -34.31
C GLN A 409 -69.69 25.54 -35.19
N ASP A 410 -70.68 24.76 -34.73
CA ASP A 410 -71.33 24.49 -33.43
C ASP A 410 -72.12 23.18 -33.66
N ASP A 411 -72.36 22.35 -32.63
CA ASP A 411 -73.68 21.77 -32.30
C ASP A 411 -73.64 20.56 -31.35
N GLU A 412 -74.70 20.55 -30.54
CA GLU A 412 -75.06 19.74 -29.38
C GLU A 412 -75.47 18.27 -29.64
N GLU A 413 -75.41 17.50 -28.54
CA GLU A 413 -76.35 16.45 -28.11
C GLU A 413 -76.41 15.03 -28.75
N ALA A 414 -76.71 14.09 -27.83
CA ALA A 414 -77.46 12.83 -27.99
C ALA A 414 -76.70 11.48 -28.08
N LYS A 415 -76.66 10.82 -26.89
CA LYS A 415 -77.06 9.43 -26.58
C LYS A 415 -77.15 8.37 -27.72
N ALA A 416 -76.54 7.20 -27.41
CA ALA A 416 -77.15 5.85 -27.35
C ALA A 416 -76.46 4.74 -28.19
N SER A 417 -76.25 3.59 -27.52
CA SER A 417 -76.16 2.21 -28.07
C SER A 417 -74.92 1.91 -28.95
N THR A 418 -74.25 0.75 -28.92
CA THR A 418 -74.78 -0.61 -28.86
C THR A 418 -73.66 -1.60 -28.50
N GLU A 419 -74.11 -2.75 -27.99
CA GLU A 419 -73.44 -3.95 -27.48
C GLU A 419 -72.53 -4.77 -28.43
N ARG A 420 -71.67 -5.57 -27.76
CA ARG A 420 -71.29 -6.99 -27.99
C ARG A 420 -70.60 -7.45 -29.29
N LYS A 421 -69.51 -8.21 -29.08
CA LYS A 421 -69.27 -9.63 -29.49
C LYS A 421 -67.90 -10.08 -28.96
N THR A 422 -67.78 -10.91 -27.91
CA THR A 422 -67.79 -12.40 -27.84
C THR A 422 -66.69 -13.15 -28.60
N GLY A 423 -65.99 -14.04 -27.87
CA GLY A 423 -65.20 -15.18 -28.37
C GLY A 423 -63.71 -15.03 -28.04
N GLY A 424 -63.16 -15.72 -27.03
CA GLY A 424 -62.82 -17.15 -27.03
C GLY A 424 -61.51 -17.34 -27.81
N VAL A 425 -60.39 -17.81 -27.25
CA VAL A 425 -60.15 -19.13 -26.67
C VAL A 425 -58.79 -19.09 -25.96
N ASN A 426 -58.71 -19.71 -24.77
CA ASN A 426 -57.50 -20.30 -24.21
C ASN A 426 -57.80 -21.80 -24.08
N PRO A 427 -56.81 -22.71 -24.14
CA PRO A 427 -56.57 -23.45 -22.90
C PRO A 427 -55.11 -23.88 -22.64
N THR A 428 -54.73 -23.68 -21.37
CA THR A 428 -54.02 -24.59 -20.43
C THR A 428 -52.71 -25.29 -20.82
N PHE A 429 -51.72 -25.14 -19.93
CA PHE A 429 -51.07 -26.29 -19.31
C PHE A 429 -50.97 -26.12 -17.78
N GLN A 430 -51.11 -27.24 -17.10
CA GLN A 430 -51.54 -27.44 -15.71
C GLN A 430 -50.50 -27.15 -14.61
N GLN A 431 -51.07 -26.88 -13.43
CA GLN A 431 -50.50 -26.93 -12.08
C GLN A 431 -49.95 -28.32 -11.73
N ASP A 432 -49.02 -28.38 -10.78
CA ASP A 432 -49.34 -29.04 -9.51
C ASP A 432 -48.48 -28.51 -8.35
N ALA A 433 -49.16 -28.36 -7.23
CA ALA A 433 -48.69 -27.96 -5.92
C ALA A 433 -48.64 -29.18 -4.99
N THR A 434 -47.81 -29.11 -3.95
CA THR A 434 -47.96 -29.63 -2.57
C THR A 434 -46.58 -29.47 -1.93
N ASP A 435 -46.32 -28.54 -1.02
CA ASP A 435 -46.80 -28.36 0.36
C ASP A 435 -46.21 -29.36 1.38
N VAL A 436 -45.95 -28.81 2.57
CA VAL A 436 -45.79 -29.46 3.89
C VAL A 436 -44.37 -29.67 4.47
N SER A 437 -44.01 -28.68 5.31
CA SER A 437 -43.56 -28.74 6.72
C SER A 437 -42.11 -29.07 7.14
N VAL A 438 -41.54 -28.07 7.85
CA VAL A 438 -40.97 -28.09 9.23
C VAL A 438 -40.03 -29.23 9.62
N ARG A 439 -38.78 -28.88 9.97
CA ARG A 439 -38.18 -29.16 11.31
C ARG A 439 -36.81 -28.51 11.49
N SER A 440 -36.76 -27.55 12.40
CA SER A 440 -35.58 -27.21 13.18
C SER A 440 -35.22 -28.38 14.09
N MET A 441 -33.95 -28.79 14.10
CA MET A 441 -33.36 -29.56 15.19
C MET A 441 -31.86 -29.23 15.26
N ASP A 442 -31.49 -28.70 16.43
CA ASP A 442 -30.15 -28.63 16.98
C ASP A 442 -29.42 -29.98 16.95
N ILE A 443 -28.09 -29.97 17.05
CA ILE A 443 -27.30 -30.83 17.97
C ILE A 443 -25.79 -30.48 17.88
N PRO A 444 -25.00 -30.71 18.95
CA PRO A 444 -24.11 -29.70 19.52
C PRO A 444 -22.67 -30.18 19.82
N TRP A 445 -21.94 -29.24 20.47
CA TRP A 445 -20.67 -29.32 21.23
C TRP A 445 -19.36 -29.36 20.45
#